data_AF-A0A960JVX4-F1
#
_entry.id   AF-A0A960JVX4-F1
#
_cell.length_a   1.000
_cell.length_b   1.000
_cell.length_c   1.000
_cell.angle_alpha   90.00
_cell.angle_beta   90.00
_cell.angle_gamma   90.00
#
_symmetry.space_group_name_H-M   'P 1'
#
loop_
_entity.id
_entity.type
_entity.pdbx_description
1 polymer ?
#
loop_
_entity_poly.entity_id
_entity_poly.type
_entity_poly.pdbx_seq_one_letter_code
_entity_poly.pdbx_strand_id
1 'polypeptide(L)'
;MTEFWADRRVLVTGGSGFLGQAVVARLKAAGAAHVVVPRSTEVDLRDRAQTAALFASERPDLVIHLAAKVGGIGYNQVHPAELYLDNLLMGTYVVEEARAHDVAKTVLVGTVCSYPKEPPVPFHEESLWNGYPEET
;
A
#
# COMPACT_ATOMS: atom_id res chain seq x y z
N MET A 1 -7.65 -1.84 -24.81
CA MET A 1 -7.15 -1.89 -23.41
C MET A 1 -8.07 -1.22 -22.40
N THR A 2 -9.04 -0.40 -22.82
CA THR A 2 -9.97 0.32 -21.93
C THR A 2 -11.01 -0.57 -21.24
N GLU A 3 -11.39 -1.70 -21.86
CA GLU A 3 -12.42 -2.60 -21.30
C GLU A 3 -12.00 -3.29 -20.00
N PHE A 4 -10.70 -3.48 -19.75
CA PHE A 4 -10.27 -4.17 -18.52
C PHE A 4 -10.73 -3.42 -17.27
N TRP A 5 -10.69 -2.08 -17.27
CA TRP A 5 -10.93 -1.30 -16.05
C TRP A 5 -12.38 -0.87 -15.86
N ALA A 6 -13.22 -0.97 -16.89
CA ALA A 6 -14.58 -0.42 -16.87
C ALA A 6 -15.46 -1.03 -15.78
N ASP A 7 -15.41 -2.34 -15.60
CA ASP A 7 -16.29 -3.06 -14.67
C ASP A 7 -15.61 -3.45 -13.34
N ARG A 8 -14.37 -2.98 -13.12
CA ARG A 8 -13.56 -3.37 -11.95
C ARG A 8 -13.54 -2.29 -10.88
N ARG A 9 -13.77 -2.69 -9.65
CA ARG A 9 -13.66 -1.88 -8.43
C ARG A 9 -12.22 -1.95 -7.93
N VAL A 10 -11.50 -0.84 -8.02
CA VAL A 10 -10.10 -0.75 -7.61
C VAL A 10 -10.01 0.06 -6.32
N LEU A 11 -9.64 -0.59 -5.22
CA LEU A 11 -9.33 0.07 -3.96
C LEU A 11 -7.87 0.53 -3.95
N VAL A 12 -7.65 1.83 -3.77
CA VAL A 12 -6.32 2.44 -3.69
C VAL A 12 -6.15 3.08 -2.31
N THR A 13 -5.59 2.32 -1.35
CA THR A 13 -5.25 2.88 -0.04
C THR A 13 -4.07 3.83 -0.20
N GLY A 14 -4.05 4.94 0.55
CA GLY A 14 -3.02 5.98 0.35
C GLY A 14 -3.12 6.70 -1.00
N GLY A 15 -4.22 6.51 -1.76
CA GLY A 15 -4.42 7.10 -3.09
C GLY A 15 -4.46 8.63 -3.13
N SER A 16 -4.47 9.28 -1.98
CA SER A 16 -4.39 10.74 -1.86
C SER A 16 -2.99 11.29 -1.58
N GLY A 17 -2.01 10.42 -1.30
CA GLY A 17 -0.61 10.79 -1.14
C GLY A 17 0.11 11.02 -2.47
N PHE A 18 1.40 11.35 -2.42
CA PHE A 18 2.22 11.70 -3.59
C PHE A 18 2.15 10.66 -4.72
N LEU A 19 2.52 9.40 -4.43
CA LEU A 19 2.44 8.31 -5.42
C LEU A 19 0.98 7.96 -5.75
N GLY A 20 0.11 7.99 -4.74
CA GLY A 20 -1.30 7.65 -4.86
C GLY A 20 -2.04 8.49 -5.90
N GLN A 21 -1.83 9.82 -5.89
CA GLN A 21 -2.49 10.72 -6.83
C GLN A 21 -2.12 10.40 -8.28
N ALA A 22 -0.84 10.08 -8.54
CA ALA A 22 -0.36 9.70 -9.87
C ALA A 22 -0.98 8.36 -10.32
N VAL A 23 -1.04 7.37 -9.42
CA VAL A 23 -1.68 6.06 -9.71
C VAL A 23 -3.17 6.23 -10.00
N VAL A 24 -3.89 7.00 -9.19
CA VAL A 24 -5.32 7.27 -9.38
C VAL A 24 -5.57 7.99 -10.70
N ALA A 25 -4.77 9.01 -11.03
CA ALA A 25 -4.87 9.70 -12.31
C ALA A 25 -4.67 8.74 -13.50
N ARG A 26 -3.70 7.83 -13.39
CA ARG A 26 -3.41 6.85 -14.44
C ARG A 26 -4.50 5.77 -14.57
N LEU A 27 -5.09 5.31 -13.46
CA LEU A 27 -6.24 4.41 -13.48
C LEU A 27 -7.44 5.06 -14.19
N LYS A 28 -7.76 6.31 -13.85
CA LYS A 28 -8.83 7.07 -14.51
C LYS A 28 -8.57 7.25 -16.00
N ALA A 29 -7.35 7.64 -16.38
CA ALA A 29 -6.95 7.76 -17.78
C ALA A 29 -7.01 6.42 -18.54
N ALA A 30 -6.83 5.30 -17.85
CA ALA A 30 -6.97 3.96 -18.41
C ALA A 30 -8.42 3.46 -18.52
N GLY A 31 -9.40 4.25 -18.06
CA GLY A 31 -10.84 3.92 -18.14
C GLY A 31 -11.42 3.23 -16.90
N ALA A 32 -10.75 3.30 -15.75
CA ALA A 32 -11.30 2.76 -14.50
C ALA A 32 -12.51 3.58 -14.05
N ALA A 33 -13.69 2.97 -14.10
CA ALA A 33 -14.94 3.62 -13.70
C ALA A 33 -15.11 3.66 -12.17
N HIS A 34 -14.56 2.68 -11.45
CA HIS A 34 -14.74 2.51 -10.01
C HIS A 34 -13.39 2.51 -9.28
N VAL A 35 -12.92 3.70 -8.88
CA VAL A 35 -11.71 3.87 -8.06
C VAL A 35 -12.08 4.40 -6.68
N VAL A 36 -11.81 3.60 -5.65
CA VAL A 36 -12.10 3.94 -4.25
C VAL A 36 -10.81 4.39 -3.57
N VAL A 37 -10.83 5.56 -2.93
CA VAL A 37 -9.68 6.16 -2.25
C VAL A 37 -10.09 6.57 -0.83
N PRO A 38 -10.03 5.67 0.16
CA PRO A 38 -10.41 6.01 1.53
C PRO A 38 -9.47 7.05 2.11
N ARG A 39 -10.01 8.00 2.89
CA ARG A 39 -9.21 8.95 3.66
C ARG A 39 -8.87 8.36 5.03
N SER A 40 -7.67 8.63 5.52
CA SER A 40 -7.24 8.24 6.87
C SER A 40 -8.06 8.89 7.99
N THR A 41 -8.80 9.96 7.69
CA THR A 41 -9.74 10.62 8.61
C THR A 41 -11.08 9.88 8.71
N GLU A 42 -11.37 8.97 7.77
CA GLU A 42 -12.63 8.23 7.65
C GLU A 42 -12.45 6.75 7.98
N VAL A 43 -11.32 6.18 7.56
CA VAL A 43 -10.96 4.78 7.78
C VAL A 43 -9.53 4.71 8.28
N ASP A 44 -9.37 4.28 9.54
CA ASP A 44 -8.05 3.95 10.09
C ASP A 44 -7.69 2.50 9.74
N LEU A 45 -6.75 2.32 8.81
CA LEU A 45 -6.30 0.99 8.39
C LEU A 45 -5.47 0.27 9.46
N ARG A 46 -5.14 0.93 10.58
CA ARG A 46 -4.52 0.30 11.77
C ARG A 46 -5.57 -0.31 12.69
N ASP A 47 -6.85 -0.07 12.42
CA ASP A 47 -7.98 -0.69 13.08
C ASP A 47 -8.51 -1.83 12.19
N ARG A 48 -8.51 -3.04 12.75
CA ARG A 48 -8.95 -4.25 12.04
C ARG A 48 -10.43 -4.19 11.67
N ALA A 49 -11.28 -3.69 12.57
CA ALA A 49 -12.73 -3.64 12.34
C ALA A 49 -13.07 -2.60 11.26
N GLN A 50 -12.39 -1.45 11.26
CA GLN A 50 -12.56 -0.44 10.20
C GLN A 50 -12.07 -0.94 8.85
N THR A 51 -10.94 -1.65 8.82
CA THR A 51 -10.43 -2.27 7.59
C THR A 51 -11.40 -3.32 7.06
N ALA A 52 -11.93 -4.20 7.92
CA ALA A 52 -12.93 -5.19 7.53
C ALA A 52 -14.22 -4.52 7.00
N ALA A 53 -14.69 -3.46 7.67
CA ALA A 53 -15.87 -2.71 7.23
C ALA A 53 -15.67 -2.08 5.85
N LEU A 54 -14.48 -1.51 5.57
CA LEU A 54 -14.13 -0.98 4.25
C LEU A 54 -14.22 -2.05 3.16
N PHE A 55 -13.69 -3.25 3.39
CA PHE A 55 -13.75 -4.33 2.40
C PHE A 55 -15.16 -4.86 2.19
N ALA A 56 -15.94 -4.98 3.28
CA ALA A 56 -17.33 -5.41 3.21
C ALA A 56 -18.21 -4.41 2.44
N SER A 57 -18.00 -3.10 2.61
CA SER A 57 -18.77 -2.08 1.89
C SER A 57 -18.30 -1.91 0.45
N GLU A 58 -16.99 -1.89 0.22
CA GLU A 58 -16.42 -1.54 -1.08
C GLU A 58 -16.22 -2.72 -2.02
N ARG A 59 -16.19 -3.95 -1.51
CA ARG A 59 -16.07 -5.20 -2.29
C ARG A 59 -15.12 -5.06 -3.50
N PRO A 60 -13.83 -4.75 -3.28
CA PRO A 60 -12.90 -4.48 -4.36
C PRO A 60 -12.57 -5.73 -5.16
N ASP A 61 -12.39 -5.58 -6.48
CA ASP A 61 -11.85 -6.65 -7.34
C ASP A 61 -10.31 -6.64 -7.33
N LEU A 62 -9.72 -5.45 -7.14
CA LEU A 62 -8.28 -5.24 -7.02
C LEU A 62 -7.95 -4.28 -5.90
N VAL A 63 -6.81 -4.52 -5.25
CA VAL A 63 -6.25 -3.62 -4.24
C VAL A 63 -4.86 -3.17 -4.67
N ILE A 64 -4.63 -1.86 -4.63
CA ILE A 64 -3.30 -1.26 -4.74
C ILE A 64 -3.04 -0.55 -3.41
N HIS A 65 -2.22 -1.17 -2.56
CA HIS A 65 -1.93 -0.67 -1.23
C HIS A 65 -0.74 0.28 -1.24
N LEU A 66 -1.02 1.58 -1.11
CA LEU A 66 -0.02 2.66 -1.04
C LEU A 66 -0.07 3.42 0.29
N ALA A 67 -1.00 3.04 1.18
CA ALA A 67 -1.06 3.63 2.52
C ALA A 67 0.19 3.23 3.30
N ALA A 68 0.90 4.24 3.79
CA ALA A 68 2.05 4.03 4.65
C ALA A 68 2.18 5.23 5.60
N LYS A 69 2.65 4.96 6.81
CA LYS A 69 3.18 5.97 7.69
C LYS A 69 4.65 6.15 7.31
N VAL A 70 5.00 7.33 6.82
CA VAL A 70 6.34 7.65 6.33
C VAL A 70 6.79 9.00 6.85
N GLY A 71 8.10 9.20 6.97
CA GLY A 71 8.70 10.47 7.32
C GLY A 71 10.16 10.55 6.86
N GLY A 72 10.78 11.71 7.08
CA GLY A 72 12.22 11.89 6.86
C GLY A 72 13.06 11.17 7.92
N ILE A 73 14.38 11.17 7.74
CA ILE A 73 15.35 10.48 8.62
C ILE A 73 15.10 10.81 10.10
N GLY A 74 14.97 12.09 10.45
CA GLY A 74 14.71 12.50 11.83
C GLY A 74 13.36 12.02 12.38
N TYR A 75 12.32 11.92 11.54
CA TYR A 75 11.04 11.35 11.97
C TYR A 75 11.16 9.84 12.22
N ASN A 76 11.89 9.14 11.36
CA ASN A 76 12.12 7.70 11.50
C ASN A 76 12.92 7.36 12.77
N GLN A 77 13.93 8.17 13.11
CA GLN A 77 14.71 8.02 14.34
C GLN A 77 13.90 8.24 15.62
N VAL A 78 12.97 9.20 15.59
CA VAL A 78 12.16 9.56 16.77
C VAL A 78 10.98 8.59 16.95
N HIS A 79 10.43 8.05 15.87
CA HIS A 79 9.21 7.24 15.88
C HIS A 79 9.37 5.80 15.30
N PRO A 80 10.46 5.05 15.58
CA PRO A 80 10.73 3.78 14.89
C PRO A 80 9.67 2.70 15.18
N ALA A 81 9.23 2.61 16.44
CA ALA A 81 8.23 1.63 16.86
C ALA A 81 6.85 1.92 16.26
N GLU A 82 6.45 3.21 16.20
CA GLU A 82 5.18 3.64 15.60
C GLU A 82 5.18 3.34 14.10
N LEU A 83 6.26 3.70 13.40
CA LEU A 83 6.40 3.42 11.96
C LEU A 83 6.35 1.93 11.66
N TYR A 84 7.06 1.11 12.43
CA TYR A 84 7.02 -0.34 12.28
C TYR A 84 5.59 -0.87 12.48
N LEU A 85 4.97 -0.54 13.62
CA LEU A 85 3.68 -1.09 13.98
C LEU A 85 2.58 -0.63 13.03
N ASP A 86 2.50 0.67 12.73
CA ASP A 86 1.46 1.22 11.87
C ASP A 86 1.51 0.59 10.47
N ASN A 87 2.70 0.52 9.86
CA ASN A 87 2.85 -0.07 8.53
C ASN A 87 2.61 -1.58 8.52
N LEU A 88 3.06 -2.30 9.56
CA LEU A 88 2.81 -3.73 9.71
C LEU A 88 1.31 -4.02 9.81
N LEU A 89 0.60 -3.30 10.68
CA LEU A 89 -0.84 -3.51 10.89
C LEU A 89 -1.63 -3.18 9.64
N MET A 90 -1.39 -2.03 9.01
CA MET A 90 -2.07 -1.63 7.77
C MET A 90 -1.87 -2.66 6.66
N GLY A 91 -0.63 -3.10 6.44
CA GLY A 91 -0.32 -4.10 5.42
C GLY A 91 -0.96 -5.46 5.73
N THR A 92 -0.87 -5.91 6.99
CA THR A 92 -1.42 -7.20 7.43
C THR A 92 -2.93 -7.25 7.27
N TYR A 93 -3.65 -6.23 7.74
CA TYR A 93 -5.10 -6.21 7.65
C TYR A 93 -5.59 -6.09 6.21
N VAL A 94 -4.94 -5.27 5.38
CA VAL A 94 -5.30 -5.17 3.96
C VAL A 94 -5.08 -6.49 3.23
N VAL A 95 -4.00 -7.22 3.50
CA VAL A 95 -3.74 -8.53 2.91
C VAL A 95 -4.76 -9.56 3.38
N GLU A 96 -5.07 -9.59 4.68
CA GLU A 96 -6.04 -10.54 5.24
C GLU A 96 -7.45 -10.27 4.72
N GLU A 97 -7.90 -9.02 4.68
CA GLU A 97 -9.23 -8.68 4.18
C GLU A 97 -9.34 -8.91 2.66
N ALA A 98 -8.25 -8.67 1.91
CA ALA A 98 -8.20 -9.03 0.50
C ALA A 98 -8.34 -10.55 0.28
N ARG A 99 -7.69 -11.37 1.12
CA ARG A 99 -7.83 -12.83 1.10
C ARG A 99 -9.24 -13.27 1.50
N ALA A 100 -9.82 -12.65 2.54
CA ALA A 100 -11.14 -13.00 3.06
C ALA A 100 -12.31 -12.64 2.13
N HIS A 101 -12.10 -11.65 1.24
CA HIS A 101 -13.10 -11.18 0.28
C HIS A 101 -12.81 -11.61 -1.17
N ASP A 102 -11.94 -12.62 -1.37
CA ASP A 102 -11.60 -13.18 -2.69
C ASP A 102 -11.12 -12.12 -3.71
N VAL A 103 -10.39 -11.10 -3.26
CA VAL A 103 -9.81 -10.08 -4.14
C VAL A 103 -8.86 -10.74 -5.13
N ALA A 104 -9.12 -10.55 -6.43
CA ALA A 104 -8.39 -11.26 -7.48
C ALA A 104 -6.89 -10.90 -7.53
N LYS A 105 -6.54 -9.66 -7.17
CA LYS A 105 -5.15 -9.21 -7.14
C LYS A 105 -4.92 -8.10 -6.12
N THR A 106 -3.90 -8.30 -5.29
CA THR A 106 -3.35 -7.28 -4.39
C THR A 106 -1.94 -6.90 -4.83
N VAL A 107 -1.67 -5.60 -4.91
CA VAL A 107 -0.32 -5.03 -5.10
C VAL A 107 0.03 -4.27 -3.82
N LEU A 108 1.06 -4.73 -3.11
CA LEU A 108 1.65 -4.03 -1.98
C LEU A 108 2.94 -3.33 -2.46
N VAL A 109 3.07 -2.03 -2.21
CA VAL A 109 4.26 -1.28 -2.64
C VAL A 109 5.29 -1.26 -1.51
N GLY A 110 6.44 -1.89 -1.75
CA GLY A 110 7.61 -1.83 -0.88
C GLY A 110 8.48 -0.60 -1.15
N THR A 111 9.61 -0.54 -0.44
CA THR A 111 10.62 0.51 -0.60
C THR A 111 11.99 -0.09 -0.86
N VAL A 112 12.83 0.62 -1.60
CA VAL A 112 14.24 0.24 -1.79
C VAL A 112 15.04 0.32 -0.48
N CYS A 113 14.55 1.04 0.53
CA CYS A 113 15.14 1.09 1.87
C CYS A 113 15.07 -0.24 2.63
N SER A 114 14.37 -1.25 2.08
CA SER A 114 14.36 -2.60 2.65
C SER A 114 15.64 -3.39 2.32
N TYR A 115 16.42 -2.96 1.33
CA TYR A 115 17.69 -3.58 0.97
C TYR A 115 18.82 -3.13 1.92
N PRO A 116 19.95 -3.86 1.95
CA PRO A 116 21.12 -3.47 2.72
C PRO A 116 21.64 -2.08 2.34
N LYS A 117 22.42 -1.46 3.22
CA LYS A 117 23.04 -0.13 3.00
C LYS A 117 23.92 -0.08 1.73
N GLU A 118 24.64 -1.16 1.45
CA GLU A 118 25.57 -1.26 0.30
C GLU A 118 25.27 -2.50 -0.54
N PRO A 119 24.14 -2.54 -1.28
CA PRO A 119 23.83 -3.66 -2.15
C PRO A 119 24.58 -3.49 -3.49
N PRO A 120 24.81 -4.59 -4.25
CA PRO A 120 25.31 -4.50 -5.60
C PRO A 120 24.42 -3.58 -6.47
N VAL A 121 25.04 -2.83 -7.38
CA VAL A 121 24.34 -1.99 -8.36
C VAL A 121 24.53 -2.59 -9.75
N PRO A 122 23.46 -2.82 -10.54
CA PRO A 122 22.06 -2.50 -10.24
C PRO A 122 21.47 -3.34 -9.10
N PHE A 123 20.45 -2.82 -8.43
CA PHE A 123 19.74 -3.57 -7.39
C PHE A 123 19.07 -4.80 -8.02
N HIS A 124 19.18 -5.91 -7.33
CA HIS A 124 18.58 -7.19 -7.70
C HIS A 124 17.74 -7.71 -6.53
N GLU A 125 16.59 -8.33 -6.82
CA GLU A 125 15.67 -8.84 -5.79
C GLU A 125 16.34 -9.82 -4.82
N GLU A 126 17.31 -10.61 -5.30
CA GLU A 126 18.06 -11.55 -4.44
C GLU A 126 18.93 -10.84 -3.39
N SER A 127 19.20 -9.53 -3.55
CA SER A 127 20.04 -8.75 -2.63
C SER A 127 19.34 -8.35 -1.33
N LEU A 128 18.01 -8.56 -1.21
CA LEU A 128 17.22 -8.06 -0.06
C LEU A 128 17.77 -8.51 1.30
N TRP A 129 18.32 -9.73 1.36
CA TRP A 129 18.83 -10.34 2.59
C TRP A 129 20.36 -10.39 2.66
N ASN A 130 21.05 -9.70 1.76
CA ASN A 130 22.51 -9.76 1.63
C ASN A 130 23.22 -8.69 2.49
N GLY A 131 22.84 -8.58 3.77
CA GLY A 131 23.40 -7.61 4.71
C GLY A 131 22.36 -7.00 5.64
N TYR A 132 22.80 -6.08 6.49
CA TYR A 132 21.90 -5.34 7.38
C TYR A 132 21.30 -4.12 6.66
N PRO A 133 20.06 -3.72 7.03
CA PRO A 133 19.46 -2.47 6.56
C PRO A 133 20.33 -1.25 6.89
N GLU A 134 20.06 -0.14 6.20
CA GLU A 134 20.69 1.14 6.53
C GLU A 134 20.45 1.50 8.00
N GLU A 135 21.51 1.99 8.67
CA GLU A 135 21.43 2.48 10.04
C GLU A 135 20.52 3.71 10.06
N THR A 136 19.33 3.56 10.64
CA THR A 136 18.36 4.66 10.83
C THR A 136 18.55 5.31 12.17
#